data_AF-A0A3C1E0J1-F1
#
_entry.id   AF-A0A3C1E0J1-F1
#
_cell.length_a   1.000
_cell.length_b   1.000
_cell.length_c   1.000
_cell.angle_alpha   90.00
_cell.angle_beta   90.00
_cell.angle_gamma   90.00
#
_symmetry.space_group_name_H-M   'P 1'
#
loop_
_entity.id
_entity.type
_entity.pdbx_description
1 polymer ?
#
loop_
_entity_poly.entity_id
_entity_poly.type
_entity_poly.pdbx_seq_one_letter_code
_entity_poly.pdbx_strand_id
1 'polypeptide(L)'
;MLDTSVIIALETLRPIDEDSLPARQFISVITLAELRAGVLSAGDTETLSRRIRSLDAYSSIPALPADEAAAEHWARLRYRLVESGRRINVNDLWIASIALANDLPVVTQD
;
A
#
# COMPACT_ATOMS: atom_id res chain seq x y z
N MET A 1 -7.30 3.32 3.68
CA MET A 1 -6.18 3.26 2.72
C MET A 1 -5.84 1.79 2.52
N LEU A 2 -5.87 1.32 1.27
CA LEU A 2 -5.52 -0.05 0.93
C LEU A 2 -4.00 -0.19 0.89
N ASP A 3 -3.48 -1.19 1.57
CA ASP A 3 -2.09 -1.58 1.54
C ASP A 3 -1.77 -2.47 0.33
N THR A 4 -0.50 -2.57 -0.03
CA THR A 4 0.00 -3.38 -1.15
C THR A 4 -0.35 -4.86 -0.96
N SER A 5 -0.35 -5.37 0.27
CA SER A 5 -0.71 -6.75 0.59
C SER A 5 -2.18 -7.09 0.26
N VAL A 6 -3.12 -6.15 0.47
CA VAL A 6 -4.54 -6.32 0.09
C VAL A 6 -4.68 -6.44 -1.42
N ILE A 7 -3.95 -5.60 -2.14
CA ILE A 7 -3.94 -5.57 -3.59
C ILE A 7 -3.42 -6.90 -4.15
N ILE A 8 -2.29 -7.39 -3.65
CA ILE A 8 -1.69 -8.68 -4.05
C ILE A 8 -2.59 -9.87 -3.63
N ALA A 9 -3.25 -9.81 -2.48
CA ALA A 9 -4.18 -10.84 -2.05
C ALA A 9 -5.36 -10.98 -3.02
N LEU A 10 -5.88 -9.87 -3.55
CA LEU A 10 -6.89 -9.88 -4.64
C LEU A 10 -6.32 -10.47 -5.94
N GLU A 11 -5.04 -10.25 -6.26
CA GLU A 11 -4.38 -10.87 -7.43
C GLU A 11 -4.30 -12.40 -7.35
N THR A 12 -4.20 -12.94 -6.13
CA THR A 12 -3.98 -14.38 -5.89
C THR A 12 -5.27 -15.16 -5.65
N LEU A 13 -6.45 -14.54 -5.90
CA LEU A 13 -7.77 -15.12 -5.63
C LEU A 13 -7.96 -15.55 -4.17
N ARG A 14 -7.23 -14.92 -3.23
CA ARG A 14 -7.58 -15.08 -1.82
C ARG A 14 -8.91 -14.36 -1.59
N PRO A 15 -9.90 -15.00 -0.94
CA PRO A 15 -11.18 -14.37 -0.72
C PRO A 15 -10.98 -13.15 0.16
N ILE A 16 -11.21 -11.98 -0.43
CA ILE A 16 -11.44 -10.74 0.31
C ILE A 16 -12.93 -10.47 0.19
N ASP A 17 -13.56 -10.15 1.31
CA ASP A 17 -14.95 -9.70 1.33
C ASP A 17 -15.01 -8.30 0.71
N GLU A 18 -15.24 -8.21 -0.59
CA GLU A 18 -15.34 -6.94 -1.33
C GLU A 18 -16.43 -6.03 -0.76
N ASP A 19 -17.51 -6.61 -0.21
CA ASP A 19 -18.60 -5.86 0.43
C ASP A 19 -18.18 -5.19 1.74
N SER A 20 -17.05 -5.63 2.34
CA SER A 20 -16.45 -5.00 3.52
C SER A 20 -15.55 -3.80 3.20
N LEU A 21 -15.25 -3.57 1.93
CA LEU A 21 -14.36 -2.48 1.53
C LEU A 21 -15.08 -1.12 1.62
N PRO A 22 -14.39 -0.06 2.08
CA PRO A 22 -14.98 1.28 2.12
C PRO A 22 -15.41 1.75 0.73
N ALA A 23 -16.53 2.48 0.65
CA ALA A 23 -17.04 3.06 -0.60
C ALA A 23 -16.05 4.03 -1.28
N ARG A 24 -15.14 4.64 -0.51
CA ARG A 24 -14.05 5.47 -1.04
C ARG A 24 -12.72 4.87 -0.65
N GLN A 25 -11.95 4.51 -1.67
CA GLN A 25 -10.66 3.84 -1.51
C GLN A 25 -9.53 4.78 -1.92
N PHE A 26 -8.38 4.57 -1.29
CA PHE A 26 -7.14 5.29 -1.55
C PHE A 26 -5.98 4.34 -1.40
N ILE A 27 -4.95 4.50 -2.20
CA ILE A 27 -3.64 3.85 -2.02
C ILE A 27 -2.60 4.91 -1.66
N SER A 28 -1.43 4.49 -1.20
CA SER A 28 -0.29 5.40 -1.10
C SER A 28 0.50 5.46 -2.42
N VAL A 29 1.27 6.53 -2.63
CA VAL A 29 2.27 6.56 -3.72
C VAL A 29 3.33 5.47 -3.58
N ILE A 30 3.57 4.96 -2.37
CA ILE A 30 4.51 3.86 -2.11
C ILE A 30 3.95 2.56 -2.68
N THR A 31 2.69 2.25 -2.38
CA THR A 31 1.97 1.11 -2.94
C THR A 31 1.92 1.15 -4.47
N LEU A 32 1.65 2.33 -5.04
CA LEU A 32 1.70 2.51 -6.50
C LEU A 32 3.10 2.26 -7.07
N ALA A 33 4.16 2.69 -6.37
CA ALA A 33 5.53 2.45 -6.78
C ALA A 33 5.89 0.96 -6.73
N GLU A 34 5.46 0.25 -5.68
CA GLU A 34 5.65 -1.21 -5.53
C GLU A 34 4.97 -2.00 -6.65
N LEU A 35 3.73 -1.65 -7.00
CA LEU A 35 3.01 -2.25 -8.13
C LEU A 35 3.76 -2.08 -9.45
N ARG A 36 4.22 -0.85 -9.73
CA ARG A 36 4.99 -0.54 -10.95
C ARG A 36 6.33 -1.27 -10.98
N ALA A 37 7.04 -1.31 -9.86
CA ALA A 37 8.28 -2.08 -9.73
C ALA A 37 8.03 -3.59 -9.94
N GLY A 38 6.88 -4.08 -9.47
CA GLY A 38 6.36 -5.40 -9.82
C GLY A 38 6.28 -5.57 -11.33
N VAL A 39 5.54 -4.74 -12.05
CA VAL A 39 5.43 -4.87 -13.52
C VAL A 39 6.80 -4.92 -14.19
N LEU A 40 7.72 -4.03 -13.81
CA LEU A 40 9.07 -3.93 -14.38
C LEU A 40 9.96 -5.15 -14.09
N SER A 41 9.74 -5.85 -12.98
CA SER A 41 10.53 -7.00 -12.56
C SER A 41 9.96 -8.35 -13.01
N ALA A 42 8.90 -8.37 -13.82
CA ALA A 42 8.30 -9.60 -14.30
C ALA A 42 9.27 -10.39 -15.20
N GLY A 43 9.59 -11.63 -14.81
CA GLY A 43 10.54 -12.49 -15.53
C GLY A 43 9.94 -13.31 -16.67
N ASP A 44 8.61 -13.35 -16.79
CA ASP A 44 7.88 -14.11 -17.78
C ASP A 44 6.57 -13.40 -18.18
N THR A 45 6.02 -13.77 -19.34
CA THR A 45 4.82 -13.13 -19.92
C THR A 45 3.58 -13.30 -19.05
N GLU A 46 3.41 -14.45 -18.39
CA GLU A 46 2.24 -14.68 -17.53
C GLU A 46 2.29 -13.78 -16.29
N THR A 47 3.46 -13.67 -15.66
CA THR A 47 3.69 -12.76 -14.54
C THR A 47 3.52 -11.30 -14.94
N LEU A 48 4.01 -10.91 -16.13
CA LEU A 48 3.82 -9.56 -16.64
C LEU A 48 2.33 -9.26 -16.83
N SER A 49 1.59 -10.14 -17.51
CA SER A 49 0.17 -9.96 -17.76
C SER A 49 -0.63 -9.87 -16.46
N ARG A 50 -0.31 -10.67 -15.44
CA ARG A 50 -0.96 -10.60 -14.13
C ARG A 50 -0.70 -9.26 -13.44
N ARG A 51 0.55 -8.79 -13.43
CA ARG A 51 0.92 -7.53 -12.76
C ARG A 51 0.34 -6.31 -13.47
N ILE A 52 0.26 -6.32 -14.81
CA ILE A 52 -0.43 -5.27 -15.58
C ILE A 52 -1.92 -5.23 -15.23
N ARG A 53 -2.61 -6.37 -15.26
CA ARG A 53 -4.04 -6.44 -14.89
C ARG A 53 -4.32 -5.85 -13.51
N SER A 54 -3.40 -6.09 -12.58
CA SER A 54 -3.54 -5.61 -11.22
C SER A 54 -3.31 -4.11 -11.13
N LEU A 55 -2.25 -3.60 -11.76
CA LEU A 55 -2.05 -2.15 -11.89
C LEU A 55 -3.26 -1.45 -12.54
N ASP A 56 -3.84 -2.05 -13.58
CA ASP A 56 -5.02 -1.52 -14.27
C ASP A 56 -6.26 -1.52 -13.37
N ALA A 57 -6.48 -2.58 -12.57
CA ALA A 57 -7.60 -2.68 -11.63
C ALA A 57 -7.62 -1.52 -10.61
N TYR A 58 -6.44 -1.03 -10.22
CA TYR A 58 -6.31 0.07 -9.24
C TYR A 58 -5.97 1.41 -9.86
N SER A 59 -5.92 1.51 -11.20
CA SER A 59 -5.57 2.74 -11.91
C SER A 59 -6.54 3.90 -11.63
N SER A 60 -7.79 3.59 -11.25
CA SER A 60 -8.81 4.55 -10.88
C SER A 60 -8.79 4.96 -9.41
N ILE A 61 -8.02 4.26 -8.56
CA ILE A 61 -7.91 4.58 -7.13
C ILE A 61 -6.88 5.71 -6.95
N PRO A 62 -7.24 6.84 -6.30
CA PRO A 62 -6.31 7.91 -6.07
C PRO A 62 -5.14 7.47 -5.17
N ALA A 63 -3.92 7.80 -5.60
CA ALA A 63 -2.71 7.63 -4.80
C ALA A 63 -2.41 8.88 -3.98
N LEU A 64 -2.35 8.74 -2.66
CA LEU A 64 -2.03 9.82 -1.74
C LEU A 64 -0.51 10.02 -1.64
N PRO A 65 -0.01 11.27 -1.74
CA PRO A 65 1.41 11.57 -1.75
C PRO A 65 2.06 11.40 -0.37
N ALA A 66 3.39 11.27 -0.37
CA ALA A 66 4.19 11.48 0.83
C ALA A 66 4.51 12.98 0.95
N ASP A 67 3.71 13.70 1.73
CA ASP A 67 3.82 15.14 1.94
C ASP A 67 4.42 15.49 3.33
N GLU A 68 4.44 16.78 3.67
CA GLU A 68 5.00 17.27 4.94
C GLU A 68 4.28 16.69 6.17
N ALA A 69 2.95 16.52 6.11
CA ALA A 69 2.17 15.93 7.19
C ALA A 69 2.54 14.44 7.36
N ALA A 70 2.62 13.69 6.26
CA ALA A 70 3.08 12.31 6.30
C ALA A 70 4.52 12.19 6.86
N ALA A 71 5.42 13.11 6.51
CA ALA A 71 6.79 13.12 7.02
C ALA A 71 6.83 13.32 8.55
N GLU A 72 5.98 14.18 9.09
CA GLU A 72 5.89 14.41 10.54
C GLU A 72 5.37 13.17 11.28
N HIS A 73 4.35 12.49 10.74
CA HIS A 73 3.88 11.21 11.27
C HIS A 73 4.96 10.12 11.19
N TRP A 74 5.69 10.05 10.09
CA TRP A 74 6.77 9.08 9.90
C TRP A 74 7.86 9.23 10.95
N ALA A 75 8.32 10.46 11.21
CA ALA A 75 9.34 10.73 12.20
C ALA A 75 8.91 10.28 13.61
N ARG A 76 7.66 10.60 13.98
CA ARG A 76 7.07 10.18 15.27
C ARG A 76 6.97 8.66 15.39
N LEU A 77 6.47 7.99 14.36
CA LEU A 77 6.36 6.53 14.37
C LEU A 77 7.74 5.86 14.41
N ARG A 78 8.70 6.37 13.63
CA ARG A 78 10.07 5.85 13.60
C ARG A 78 10.72 5.92 14.97
N TYR A 79 10.59 7.06 15.66
CA TYR A 79 11.12 7.25 17.01
C TYR A 79 10.53 6.22 17.98
N ARG A 80 9.20 6.07 18.02
CA ARG A 80 8.52 5.10 18.90
C ARG A 80 8.90 3.64 18.61
N LEU A 81 9.14 3.30 17.35
CA LEU A 81 9.58 1.95 16.98
C LEU A 81 10.99 1.65 17.48
N VAL A 82 11.90 2.63 17.40
CA VAL A 82 13.24 2.51 17.99
C VAL A 82 13.16 2.35 19.50
N GLU A 83 12.35 3.16 20.19
CA GLU A 83 12.16 3.05 21.64
C GLU A 83 11.61 1.68 22.06
N SER A 84 10.72 1.10 21.25
CA SER A 84 10.12 -0.21 21.52
C SER A 84 10.95 -1.40 21.01
N GLY A 85 12.12 -1.16 20.42
CA GLY A 85 12.98 -2.21 19.85
C GLY A 85 12.35 -2.95 18.67
N ARG A 86 11.25 -2.45 18.10
CA ARG A 86 10.55 -3.07 16.97
C ARG A 86 11.15 -2.61 15.65
N ARG A 87 11.27 -3.54 14.71
CA ARG A 87 11.65 -3.25 13.32
C ARG A 87 10.42 -3.39 12.45
N ILE A 88 10.22 -2.42 11.57
CA ILE A 88 9.19 -2.43 10.52
C ILE A 88 9.88 -2.13 9.20
N ASN A 89 9.29 -2.56 8.08
CA ASN A 89 9.73 -2.12 6.76
C ASN A 89 9.58 -0.59 6.64
N VAL A 90 10.55 0.06 5.98
CA VAL A 90 10.50 1.50 5.74
C VAL A 90 9.29 1.90 4.88
N ASN A 91 8.89 1.05 3.93
CA ASN A 91 7.73 1.29 3.08
C ASN A 91 6.43 1.21 3.88
N ASP A 92 6.23 0.15 4.67
CA ASP A 92 5.04 0.04 5.55
C ASP A 92 4.94 1.21 6.52
N LEU A 93 6.08 1.72 7.01
CA LEU A 93 6.11 2.91 7.85
C LEU A 93 5.63 4.16 7.11
N TRP A 94 6.02 4.33 5.84
CA TRP A 94 5.50 5.41 5.00
C TRP A 94 4.02 5.25 4.69
N ILE A 95 3.57 4.04 4.36
CA ILE A 95 2.17 3.70 4.14
C ILE A 95 1.34 4.08 5.38
N ALA A 96 1.74 3.64 6.57
CA ALA A 96 1.08 4.00 7.82
C ALA A 96 1.06 5.52 8.05
N SER A 97 2.15 6.22 7.73
CA SER A 97 2.27 7.67 7.93
C SER A 97 1.38 8.48 6.99
N ILE A 98 1.27 8.07 5.73
CA ILE A 98 0.36 8.68 4.74
C ILE A 98 -1.10 8.46 5.15
N ALA A 99 -1.43 7.26 5.63
CA ALA A 99 -2.78 6.99 6.13
C ALA A 99 -3.15 7.87 7.33
N LEU A 100 -2.23 8.00 8.31
CA LEU A 100 -2.43 8.87 9.47
C LEU A 100 -2.58 10.34 9.09
N ALA A 101 -1.76 10.83 8.15
CA ALA A 101 -1.84 12.23 7.68
C ALA A 101 -3.17 12.57 6.99
N ASN A 102 -3.92 11.55 6.53
CA ASN A 102 -5.19 11.71 5.85
C ASN A 102 -6.39 11.22 6.69
N ASP A 103 -6.19 10.92 7.99
CA ASP A 103 -7.21 10.36 8.89
C ASP A 103 -7.89 9.08 8.34
N LEU A 104 -7.12 8.25 7.62
CA LEU A 104 -7.62 7.02 7.03
C LEU A 104 -7.18 5.79 7.84
N PRO A 105 -8.06 4.81 8.10
CA PRO A 105 -7.63 3.50 8.58
C PRO A 105 -6.79 2.80 7.50
N VAL A 106 -5.76 2.05 7.91
CA VAL A 106 -5.02 1.15 7.00
C VAL A 106 -5.74 -0.19 6.97
N VAL A 107 -6.08 -0.66 5.77
CA VAL A 107 -6.56 -2.03 5.53
C VAL A 107 -5.37 -2.80 4.98
N THR A 108 -4.97 -3.86 5.67
CA THR A 108 -3.83 -4.74 5.32
C THR A 108 -4.25 -6.21 5.49
N GLN A 109 -3.54 -7.12 4.82
CA GLN A 109 -3.78 -8.58 4.86
C GLN A 109 -2.56 -9.37 5.37
N ASP A 110 -1.59 -8.68 5.99
CA ASP A 110 -0.37 -9.29 6.56
C ASP A 110 -0.63 -10.19 7.78
#